data_AF-A0A7R8VJK4-F1
#
_entry.id   AF-A0A7R8VJK4-F1
#
_cell.length_a   1.000
_cell.length_b   1.000
_cell.length_c   1.000
_cell.angle_alpha   90.00
_cell.angle_beta   90.00
_cell.angle_gamma   90.00
#
_symmetry.space_group_name_H-M   'P 1'
#
loop_
_entity.id
_entity.type
_entity.pdbx_description
1 polymer ?
#
loop_
_entity_poly.entity_id
_entity_poly.type
_entity_poly.pdbx_seq_one_letter_code
_entity_poly.pdbx_strand_id
1 'polypeptide(L)'
;MKLSARAQKGWIFGCGGALFVIGVVLGGCWALIFSKILATQLGLTPDSTSYDMWKETPVPMYMEFYLFNWTNADIFANASSDLTDIKPTFVEMGPYVFSEHHVRVNVSWNSNDTVTFMQKRTWKFVPERSNGVLTDEVTTINVIAAVS
;
A
#
# COMPACT_ATOMS: atom_id res chain seq x y z
N MET A 1 -32.20 -19.05 50.92
CA MET A 1 -31.48 -20.33 51.08
C MET A 1 -29.99 -20.03 51.22
N LYS A 2 -29.43 -20.00 52.45
CA LYS A 2 -28.01 -19.70 52.67
C LYS A 2 -27.22 -21.01 52.52
N LEU A 3 -26.29 -21.06 51.56
CA LEU A 3 -25.38 -22.20 51.40
C LEU A 3 -24.50 -22.35 52.64
N SER A 4 -24.25 -23.60 53.06
CA SER A 4 -23.33 -23.93 54.15
C SER A 4 -21.93 -23.38 53.85
N ALA A 5 -21.24 -22.83 54.86
CA ALA A 5 -19.88 -22.30 54.73
C ALA A 5 -18.87 -23.32 54.15
N ARG A 6 -19.13 -24.62 54.33
CA ARG A 6 -18.33 -25.71 53.73
C ARG A 6 -18.61 -25.86 52.23
N ALA A 7 -19.87 -25.75 51.82
CA ALA A 7 -20.25 -25.77 50.42
C ALA A 7 -19.68 -24.56 49.68
N GLN A 8 -19.79 -23.35 50.25
CA GLN A 8 -19.23 -22.13 49.67
C GLN A 8 -17.71 -22.21 49.45
N LYS A 9 -16.96 -22.75 50.43
CA LYS A 9 -15.51 -22.98 50.29
C LYS A 9 -15.21 -24.00 49.18
N GLY A 10 -15.98 -25.10 49.11
CA GLY A 10 -15.84 -26.10 48.05
C GLY A 10 -16.03 -25.53 46.65
N TRP A 11 -17.04 -24.68 46.46
CA TRP A 11 -17.27 -23.97 45.19
C TRP A 11 -16.11 -23.03 44.84
N ILE A 12 -15.60 -22.27 45.81
CA ILE A 12 -14.47 -21.35 45.59
C ILE A 12 -13.21 -22.12 45.16
N PHE A 13 -12.86 -23.21 45.86
CA PHE A 13 -11.70 -24.02 45.49
C PHE A 13 -11.90 -24.73 44.15
N GLY A 14 -13.11 -25.21 43.84
CA GLY A 14 -13.44 -25.82 42.55
C GLY A 14 -13.35 -24.83 41.39
N CYS A 15 -13.94 -23.65 41.52
CA CYS A 15 -13.85 -22.59 40.51
C CYS A 15 -12.41 -22.08 40.34
N GLY A 16 -11.67 -21.91 41.44
CA GLY A 16 -10.27 -21.50 41.39
C GLY A 16 -9.37 -22.52 40.69
N GLY A 17 -9.54 -23.80 40.99
CA GLY A 17 -8.83 -24.89 40.31
C GLY A 17 -9.15 -24.94 38.81
N ALA A 18 -10.42 -24.78 38.44
CA ALA A 18 -10.83 -24.73 37.04
C ALA A 18 -10.20 -23.55 36.28
N LEU A 19 -10.20 -22.34 36.88
CA LEU A 19 -9.56 -21.16 36.29
C LEU A 19 -8.05 -21.33 36.13
N PHE A 20 -7.38 -21.97 37.10
CA PHE A 20 -5.95 -22.24 37.01
C PHE A 20 -5.62 -23.19 35.86
N VAL A 21 -6.38 -24.28 35.72
CA VAL A 21 -6.21 -25.23 34.60
C VAL A 21 -6.45 -24.53 33.26
N ILE A 22 -7.50 -23.71 33.15
CA ILE A 22 -7.76 -22.92 31.94
C ILE A 22 -6.59 -21.99 31.63
N GLY A 23 -6.04 -21.29 32.64
CA GLY A 23 -4.88 -20.41 32.46
C GLY A 23 -3.64 -21.14 31.96
N VAL A 24 -3.34 -22.32 32.51
CA VAL A 24 -2.21 -23.16 32.06
C VAL A 24 -2.42 -23.65 30.63
N VAL A 25 -3.63 -24.09 30.29
CA VAL A 25 -3.97 -24.54 28.92
C VAL A 25 -3.88 -23.39 27.92
N LEU A 26 -4.45 -22.23 28.24
CA LEU A 26 -4.38 -21.04 27.38
C LEU A 26 -2.94 -20.54 27.20
N GLY A 27 -2.14 -20.55 28.27
CA GLY A 27 -0.72 -20.20 28.21
C GLY A 27 0.09 -21.18 27.35
N GLY A 28 -0.12 -22.49 27.55
CA GLY A 28 0.55 -23.53 26.77
C GLY A 28 0.14 -23.55 25.29
N CYS A 29 -1.13 -23.29 25.00
CA CYS A 29 -1.66 -23.25 23.63
C CYS A 29 -1.55 -21.87 22.97
N TRP A 30 -1.02 -20.85 23.64
CA TRP A 30 -1.00 -19.47 23.17
C TRP A 30 -0.42 -19.34 21.75
N ALA A 31 0.71 -19.97 21.48
CA ALA A 31 1.37 -19.91 20.18
C ALA A 31 0.50 -20.46 19.04
N LEU A 32 -0.25 -21.54 19.29
CA LEU A 32 -1.14 -22.16 18.31
C LEU A 32 -2.38 -21.28 18.06
N ILE A 33 -2.98 -20.77 19.14
CA ILE A 33 -4.14 -19.87 19.06
C ILE A 33 -3.76 -18.59 18.31
N PHE A 34 -2.63 -17.97 18.69
CA PHE A 34 -2.12 -16.77 18.06
C PHE A 34 -1.82 -17.00 16.57
N SER A 35 -1.07 -18.05 16.22
CA SER A 35 -0.75 -18.37 14.83
C SER A 35 -2.00 -18.60 13.99
N LYS A 36 -3.01 -19.27 14.54
CA LYS A 36 -4.28 -19.51 13.84
C LYS A 36 -5.04 -18.22 13.58
N ILE A 37 -5.18 -17.36 14.61
CA ILE A 37 -5.84 -16.05 14.48
C ILE A 37 -5.10 -15.20 13.45
N LEU A 38 -3.77 -15.15 13.54
CA LEU A 38 -2.93 -14.36 12.65
C LEU A 38 -3.07 -14.83 11.19
N ALA A 39 -3.03 -16.14 10.95
CA ALA A 39 -3.20 -16.71 9.62
C ALA A 39 -4.59 -16.40 9.04
N THR A 40 -5.64 -16.40 9.85
CA THR A 40 -7.01 -16.07 9.40
C THR A 40 -7.19 -14.58 9.11
N GLN A 41 -6.56 -13.70 9.90
CA GLN A 41 -6.73 -12.25 9.75
C GLN A 41 -5.81 -11.65 8.69
N LEU A 42 -4.56 -12.11 8.59
CA LEU A 42 -3.59 -11.60 7.63
C LEU A 42 -3.61 -12.34 6.31
N GLY A 43 -4.01 -13.61 6.31
CA GLY A 43 -4.13 -14.42 5.09
C GLY A 43 -5.05 -13.73 4.09
N LEU A 44 -4.63 -13.70 2.83
CA LEU A 44 -5.47 -13.17 1.77
C LEU A 44 -6.49 -14.26 1.41
N THR A 45 -7.67 -14.21 2.00
CA THR A 45 -8.78 -15.16 1.75
C THR A 45 -10.07 -14.38 1.55
N PRO A 46 -11.10 -14.95 0.88
CA PRO A 46 -12.35 -14.23 0.63
C PRO A 46 -13.05 -13.69 1.89
N ASP A 47 -12.82 -14.34 3.03
CA ASP A 47 -13.47 -14.04 4.31
C ASP A 47 -12.60 -13.19 5.25
N SER A 48 -11.35 -12.87 4.87
CA SER A 48 -10.44 -12.12 5.73
C SER A 48 -10.64 -10.61 5.62
N THR A 49 -10.41 -9.92 6.72
CA THR A 49 -10.43 -8.44 6.76
C THR A 49 -9.33 -7.82 5.90
N SER A 50 -8.21 -8.53 5.71
CA SER A 50 -7.11 -8.10 4.85
C SER A 50 -7.50 -8.09 3.37
N TYR A 51 -8.45 -8.92 2.94
CA TYR A 51 -8.90 -8.97 1.55
C TYR A 51 -9.59 -7.69 1.10
N ASP A 52 -10.46 -7.11 1.92
CA ASP A 52 -11.15 -5.87 1.57
C ASP A 52 -10.16 -4.71 1.39
N MET A 53 -9.21 -4.58 2.31
CA MET A 53 -8.14 -3.57 2.22
C MET A 53 -7.19 -3.82 1.04
N TRP A 54 -6.93 -5.09 0.72
CA TRP A 54 -6.12 -5.46 -0.45
C TRP A 54 -6.85 -5.14 -1.75
N LYS A 55 -8.16 -5.44 -1.82
CA LYS A 55 -9.00 -5.26 -3.01
C LYS A 55 -9.14 -3.80 -3.39
N GLU A 56 -9.42 -2.94 -2.42
CA GLU A 56 -9.53 -1.50 -2.58
C GLU A 56 -8.82 -0.80 -1.42
N THR A 57 -7.74 -0.09 -1.73
CA THR A 57 -6.89 0.52 -0.70
C THR A 57 -7.59 1.75 -0.13
N PRO A 58 -7.93 1.79 1.17
CA PRO A 58 -8.70 2.89 1.76
C PRO A 58 -7.85 4.15 2.00
N VAL A 59 -6.52 4.02 1.91
CA VAL A 59 -5.58 5.11 2.17
C VAL A 59 -5.34 5.90 0.90
N PRO A 60 -5.53 7.24 0.91
CA PRO A 60 -5.23 8.07 -0.24
C PRO A 60 -3.73 8.06 -0.55
N MET A 61 -3.37 7.70 -1.78
CA MET A 61 -2.01 7.74 -2.28
C MET A 61 -1.83 8.95 -3.21
N TYR A 62 -0.63 9.50 -3.23
CA TYR A 62 -0.28 10.64 -4.09
C TYR A 62 0.97 10.31 -4.89
N MET A 63 0.94 10.65 -6.18
CA MET A 63 2.06 10.54 -7.09
C MET A 63 2.50 11.96 -7.45
N GLU A 64 3.76 12.27 -7.19
CA GLU A 64 4.35 13.57 -7.47
C GLU A 64 5.28 13.46 -8.68
N PHE A 65 5.01 14.24 -9.72
CA PHE A 65 5.91 14.36 -10.86
C PHE A 65 6.75 15.62 -10.76
N TYR A 66 8.06 15.46 -10.93
CA TYR A 66 9.03 16.54 -11.08
C TYR A 66 9.58 16.45 -12.51
N LEU A 67 9.39 17.52 -13.27
CA LEU A 67 9.84 17.63 -14.64
C LEU A 67 11.08 18.53 -14.69
N PHE A 68 11.97 18.28 -15.64
CA PHE A 68 13.18 19.06 -15.83
C PHE A 68 13.09 19.78 -17.16
N ASN A 69 12.78 21.07 -17.11
CA ASN A 69 12.69 21.91 -18.30
C ASN A 69 14.09 22.24 -18.83
N TRP A 70 14.36 21.87 -20.08
CA TRP A 70 15.63 22.11 -20.74
C TRP A 70 15.70 23.54 -21.29
N THR A 71 16.49 24.40 -20.66
CA THR A 71 16.50 25.85 -20.94
C THR A 71 17.36 26.26 -22.13
N ASN A 72 18.38 25.47 -22.49
CA ASN A 72 19.31 25.76 -23.59
C ASN A 72 19.20 24.74 -24.74
N ALA A 73 18.01 24.20 -24.98
CA ALA A 73 17.76 23.16 -25.99
C ALA A 73 17.93 23.65 -27.44
N ASP A 74 17.66 24.93 -27.68
CA ASP A 74 17.79 25.62 -28.98
C ASP A 74 19.21 25.56 -29.55
N ILE A 75 20.22 25.59 -28.67
CA ILE A 75 21.63 25.45 -29.05
C ILE A 75 21.90 24.08 -29.68
N PHE A 76 21.29 23.02 -29.14
CA PHE A 76 21.47 21.65 -29.61
C PHE A 76 20.66 21.38 -30.88
N ALA A 77 19.51 22.03 -31.04
CA ALA A 77 18.68 21.90 -32.22
C ALA A 77 19.28 22.59 -33.46
N ASN A 78 20.01 23.69 -33.28
CA ASN A 78 20.55 24.50 -34.37
C ASN A 78 22.06 24.32 -34.61
N ALA A 79 22.74 23.50 -33.82
CA ALA A 79 24.18 23.30 -33.96
C ALA A 79 24.52 22.50 -35.23
N SER A 80 25.39 23.09 -36.05
CA SER A 80 25.96 22.48 -37.26
C SER A 80 27.34 21.84 -37.04
N SER A 81 27.87 21.89 -35.80
CA SER A 81 29.23 21.48 -35.44
C SER A 81 29.25 20.73 -34.10
N ASP A 82 30.37 20.05 -33.82
CA ASP A 82 30.56 19.23 -32.61
C ASP A 82 30.10 19.94 -31.32
N LEU A 83 29.13 19.34 -30.65
CA LEU A 83 28.48 19.82 -29.41
C LEU A 83 29.22 19.41 -28.13
N THR A 84 30.46 18.94 -28.25
CA THR A 84 31.22 18.30 -27.16
C THR A 84 31.48 19.21 -25.95
N ASP A 85 31.49 20.53 -26.15
CA ASP A 85 31.81 21.50 -25.10
C ASP A 85 30.57 22.17 -24.45
N ILE A 86 29.36 21.86 -24.93
CA ILE A 86 28.12 22.53 -24.48
C ILE A 86 27.33 21.62 -23.53
N LYS A 87 27.18 22.05 -22.28
CA LYS A 87 26.45 21.29 -21.26
C LYS A 87 24.94 21.64 -21.26
N PRO A 88 24.04 20.64 -21.28
CA PRO A 88 22.61 20.87 -21.08
C PRO A 88 22.31 21.48 -19.70
N THR A 89 21.40 22.45 -19.65
CA THR A 89 20.96 23.13 -18.43
C THR A 89 19.47 22.90 -18.22
N PHE A 90 19.09 22.55 -16.99
CA PHE A 90 17.72 22.22 -16.63
C PHE A 90 17.23 23.05 -15.45
N VAL A 91 15.94 23.36 -15.46
CA VAL A 91 15.21 23.93 -14.32
C VAL A 91 14.13 22.93 -13.91
N GLU A 92 14.13 22.55 -12.63
CA GLU A 92 13.11 21.66 -12.08
C GLU A 92 11.75 22.38 -12.00
N MET A 93 10.69 21.67 -12.39
CA MET A 93 9.31 22.11 -12.35
C MET A 93 8.47 21.07 -11.62
N GLY A 94 7.74 21.48 -10.60
CA GLY A 94 6.86 20.61 -9.84
C GLY A 94 6.82 20.91 -8.33
N PRO A 95 6.12 20.07 -7.57
CA PRO A 95 5.48 18.83 -8.01
C PRO A 95 4.20 19.08 -8.83
N TYR A 96 3.91 18.19 -9.78
CA TYR A 96 2.58 17.98 -10.34
C TYR A 96 1.97 16.76 -9.65
N VAL A 97 1.00 16.98 -8.79
CA VAL A 97 0.48 15.97 -7.87
C VAL A 97 -0.78 15.33 -8.41
N PHE A 98 -0.83 14.00 -8.40
CA PHE A 98 -1.99 13.22 -8.75
C PHE A 98 -2.39 12.33 -7.57
N SER A 99 -3.65 12.38 -7.15
CA SER A 99 -4.20 11.37 -6.25
C SER A 99 -4.34 10.06 -7.03
N GLU A 100 -3.83 8.99 -6.46
CA GLU A 100 -3.81 7.68 -7.06
C GLU A 100 -4.77 6.73 -6.32
N HIS A 101 -5.65 6.09 -7.09
CA HIS A 101 -6.60 5.11 -6.58
C HIS A 101 -6.38 3.75 -7.23
N HIS A 102 -6.19 2.71 -6.42
CA HIS A 102 -5.94 1.34 -6.88
C HIS A 102 -7.08 0.41 -6.51
N VAL A 103 -7.60 -0.30 -7.51
CA VAL A 103 -8.63 -1.32 -7.32
C VAL A 103 -8.20 -2.61 -8.01
N ARG A 104 -8.31 -3.74 -7.31
CA ARG A 104 -8.10 -5.07 -7.89
C ARG A 104 -9.43 -5.57 -8.42
N VAL A 105 -9.48 -5.83 -9.72
CA VAL A 105 -10.66 -6.28 -10.46
C VAL A 105 -10.42 -7.68 -11.04
N ASN A 106 -11.49 -8.37 -11.42
CA ASN A 106 -11.44 -9.73 -11.98
C ASN A 106 -10.64 -10.70 -11.08
N VAL A 107 -10.93 -10.67 -9.78
CA VAL A 107 -10.26 -11.53 -8.80
C VAL A 107 -10.76 -12.97 -8.95
N SER A 108 -9.84 -13.90 -9.19
CA SER A 108 -10.11 -15.34 -9.24
C SER A 108 -9.18 -16.11 -8.30
N TRP A 109 -9.76 -16.95 -7.46
CA TRP A 109 -9.03 -17.80 -6.52
C TRP A 109 -8.67 -19.13 -7.17
N ASN A 110 -7.41 -19.50 -7.08
CA ASN A 110 -6.87 -20.72 -7.69
C ASN A 110 -6.73 -21.82 -6.64
N SER A 111 -6.76 -23.09 -7.06
CA SER A 111 -6.62 -24.25 -6.18
C SER A 111 -5.21 -24.48 -5.62
N ASN A 112 -4.24 -23.66 -6.01
CA ASN A 112 -2.83 -23.72 -5.59
C ASN A 112 -2.48 -22.58 -4.62
N ASP A 113 -3.44 -22.11 -3.82
CA ASP A 113 -3.28 -21.03 -2.86
C ASP A 113 -2.78 -19.70 -3.46
N THR A 114 -3.13 -19.45 -4.73
CA THR A 114 -2.84 -18.18 -5.39
C THR A 114 -4.13 -17.46 -5.80
N VAL A 115 -4.00 -16.16 -6.04
CA VAL A 115 -5.08 -15.32 -6.56
C VAL A 115 -4.61 -14.62 -7.82
N THR A 116 -5.44 -14.65 -8.86
CA THR A 116 -5.22 -13.91 -10.11
C THR A 116 -6.14 -12.70 -10.13
N PHE A 117 -5.61 -11.54 -10.53
CA PHE A 117 -6.36 -10.29 -10.55
C PHE A 117 -5.75 -9.33 -11.58
N MET A 118 -6.50 -8.28 -11.91
CA MET A 118 -6.01 -7.14 -12.66
C MET A 118 -6.01 -5.90 -11.76
N GLN A 119 -4.97 -5.07 -11.82
CA GLN A 119 -4.92 -3.83 -11.07
C GLN A 119 -5.36 -2.64 -11.94
N LYS A 120 -6.49 -2.03 -11.60
CA LYS A 120 -6.92 -0.76 -12.16
C LYS A 120 -6.32 0.37 -11.34
N ARG A 121 -5.51 1.22 -11.97
CA ARG A 121 -4.97 2.45 -11.39
C ARG A 121 -5.70 3.64 -11.99
N THR A 122 -6.09 4.60 -11.18
CA THR A 122 -6.74 5.84 -11.63
C THR A 122 -6.03 7.02 -10.99
N TRP A 123 -5.66 7.99 -11.82
CA TRP A 123 -4.96 9.20 -11.39
C TRP A 123 -5.88 10.40 -11.60
N LYS A 124 -5.97 11.26 -10.59
CA LYS A 124 -6.69 12.54 -10.68
C LYS A 124 -5.76 13.64 -10.22
N PHE A 125 -5.63 14.69 -11.03
CA PHE A 125 -4.78 15.83 -10.71
C PHE A 125 -5.29 16.58 -9.46
N VAL A 126 -4.37 16.99 -8.59
CA VAL A 126 -4.65 17.70 -7.33
C VAL A 126 -3.96 19.06 -7.39
N PRO A 127 -4.64 20.10 -7.89
CA PRO A 127 -4.03 21.42 -8.08
C PRO A 127 -3.57 22.05 -6.77
N GLU A 128 -4.25 21.79 -5.66
CA GLU A 128 -3.94 22.40 -4.35
C GLU A 128 -2.61 21.91 -3.75
N ARG A 129 -2.10 20.77 -4.24
CA ARG A 129 -0.81 20.21 -3.85
C ARG A 129 0.26 20.38 -4.93
N SER A 130 -0.09 20.99 -6.05
CA SER A 130 0.80 21.13 -7.20
C SER A 130 1.37 22.55 -7.28
N ASN A 131 2.62 22.67 -7.70
CA ASN A 131 3.28 23.96 -7.95
C ASN A 131 3.19 24.39 -9.43
N GLY A 132 2.27 23.81 -10.19
CA GLY A 132 2.10 24.05 -11.62
C GLY A 132 0.74 23.59 -12.12
N VAL A 133 0.46 23.80 -13.40
CA VAL A 133 -0.78 23.40 -14.07
C VAL A 133 -0.51 22.40 -15.20
N LEU A 134 -1.52 21.61 -15.58
CA LEU A 134 -1.37 20.60 -16.63
C LEU A 134 -1.10 21.19 -18.03
N THR A 135 -1.23 22.51 -18.19
CA THR A 135 -0.93 23.24 -19.42
C THR A 135 0.48 23.84 -19.43
N ASP A 136 1.30 23.57 -18.41
CA ASP A 136 2.69 24.03 -18.39
C ASP A 136 3.50 23.39 -19.52
N GLU A 137 4.27 24.21 -20.23
CA GLU A 137 5.14 23.75 -21.30
C GLU A 137 6.51 23.33 -20.74
N VAL A 138 6.95 22.13 -21.10
CA VAL A 138 8.25 21.58 -20.70
C VAL A 138 9.00 21.14 -21.94
N THR A 139 10.19 21.71 -22.15
CA THR A 139 11.11 21.28 -23.21
C THR A 139 11.92 20.10 -22.71
N THR A 140 11.87 18.98 -23.43
CA THR A 140 12.61 17.75 -23.11
C THR A 140 13.09 17.05 -24.37
N ILE A 141 13.86 15.97 -24.20
CA ILE A 141 14.36 15.14 -25.30
C ILE A 141 13.17 14.46 -26.01
N ASN A 142 13.25 14.36 -27.33
CA ASN A 142 12.33 13.53 -28.09
C ASN A 142 12.61 12.04 -27.80
N VAL A 143 11.81 11.46 -26.89
CA VAL A 143 11.98 10.08 -26.42
C VAL A 143 11.80 9.05 -27.55
N ILE A 144 10.93 9.31 -28.53
CA ILE A 144 10.69 8.38 -29.65
C ILE A 144 11.93 8.28 -30.54
N ALA A 145 12.53 9.43 -30.87
CA ALA A 145 13.73 9.48 -31.70
C ALA A 145 14.99 8.98 -30.98
N ALA A 146 15.04 9.06 -29.65
CA ALA A 146 16.20 8.62 -28.87
C ALA A 146 16.30 7.08 -28.72
N VAL A 147 15.20 6.35 -28.94
CA VAL A 147 15.13 4.89 -28.76
C VAL A 147 15.11 4.13 -30.09
N SER A 148 14.95 4.84 -31.22
CA SER A 148 15.03 4.29 -32.58
C SER A 148 16.46 4.15 -33.07
#